data_AF-A0A6L8NDH3-F1
#
_entry.id   AF-A0A6L8NDH3-F1
#
_cell.length_a   1.000
_cell.length_b   1.000
_cell.length_c   1.000
_cell.angle_alpha   90.00
_cell.angle_beta   90.00
_cell.angle_gamma   90.00
#
_symmetry.space_group_name_H-M   'P 1'
#
loop_
_entity.id
_entity.type
_entity.pdbx_description
1 polymer ?
#
loop_
_entity_poly.entity_id
_entity_poly.type
_entity_poly.pdbx_seq_one_letter_code
_entity_poly.pdbx_strand_id
1 'polypeptide(L)'
;MTAAEPVRVRCPDCHRDHRYTSPHYPCPCGAPVAVPLLSTAEPAVLHRRVWDEEWVTVRCEECGEENDWPRPEVGCPCGTLLRPGVRTADTPPEDPS
;
A
#
# COMPACT_ATOMS: atom_id res chain seq x y z
N MET A 1 0.94 16.94 -10.48
CA MET A 1 1.67 15.92 -9.70
C MET A 1 1.05 15.88 -8.31
N THR A 2 -0.06 15.18 -8.14
CA THR A 2 -0.67 15.06 -6.81
C THR A 2 0.21 14.10 -6.02
N ALA A 3 0.97 14.62 -5.05
CA ALA A 3 1.82 13.79 -4.21
C ALA A 3 0.94 12.80 -3.43
N ALA A 4 1.36 11.54 -3.34
CA ALA A 4 0.68 10.57 -2.50
C ALA A 4 0.73 11.06 -1.04
N GLU A 5 -0.40 11.04 -0.36
CA GLU A 5 -0.47 11.51 1.02
C GLU A 5 0.32 10.55 1.93
N PRO A 6 1.22 11.06 2.79
CA PRO A 6 1.98 10.22 3.68
C PRO A 6 1.08 9.65 4.78
N VAL A 7 1.13 8.33 4.98
CA VAL A 7 0.43 7.67 6.08
C VAL A 7 1.37 7.40 7.25
N ARG A 8 0.80 7.32 8.44
CA ARG A 8 1.50 6.85 9.64
C ARG A 8 1.34 5.34 9.74
N VAL A 9 2.45 4.65 9.96
CA VAL A 9 2.50 3.20 10.11
C VAL A 9 3.16 2.91 11.45
N ARG A 10 2.40 2.33 12.38
CA ARG A 10 2.91 2.01 13.71
C ARG A 10 3.34 0.55 13.78
N CYS A 11 4.59 0.30 14.15
CA CYS A 11 5.09 -1.05 14.34
C CYS A 11 4.36 -1.72 15.53
N PRO A 12 3.75 -2.90 15.41
CA PRO A 12 3.12 -3.57 16.54
C PRO A 12 4.14 -4.13 17.54
N ASP A 13 5.38 -4.42 17.10
CA ASP A 13 6.41 -5.02 17.96
C ASP A 13 7.15 -3.99 18.84
N CYS A 14 7.52 -2.84 18.27
CA CYS A 14 8.28 -1.81 18.98
C CYS A 14 7.51 -0.49 19.17
N HIS A 15 6.27 -0.41 18.67
CA HIS A 15 5.37 0.74 18.77
C HIS A 15 5.87 2.05 18.15
N ARG A 16 6.96 2.02 17.39
CA ARG A 16 7.51 3.19 16.69
C ARG A 16 6.63 3.57 15.49
N ASP A 17 6.42 4.87 15.33
CA ASP A 17 5.75 5.45 14.17
C ASP A 17 6.71 5.65 12.99
N HIS A 18 6.24 5.26 11.81
CA HIS A 18 6.90 5.49 10.52
C HIS A 18 6.02 6.35 9.64
N ARG A 19 6.63 7.25 8.88
CA ARG A 19 5.94 8.02 7.85
C ARG A 19 6.29 7.42 6.49
N TYR A 20 5.29 6.96 5.77
CA TYR A 20 5.48 6.30 4.49
C TYR A 20 4.62 6.97 3.41
N THR A 21 5.24 7.22 2.25
CA THR A 21 4.58 7.75 1.06
C THR A 21 4.65 6.70 -0.03
N SER A 22 3.50 6.37 -0.59
CA SER A 22 3.42 5.40 -1.69
C SER A 22 4.20 5.92 -2.89
N PRO A 23 5.13 5.13 -3.47
CA PRO A 23 5.81 5.51 -4.70
C PRO A 23 4.81 5.62 -5.85
N HIS A 24 5.16 6.45 -6.84
CA HIS A 24 4.40 6.55 -8.09
C HIS A 24 5.01 5.62 -9.12
N TYR A 25 4.15 4.82 -9.76
CA TYR A 25 4.52 3.92 -10.83
C TYR A 25 3.97 4.42 -12.17
N PRO A 26 4.71 4.21 -13.28
CA PRO A 26 4.28 4.67 -14.59
C PRO A 26 3.23 3.72 -15.19
N CYS A 27 1.97 4.14 -15.26
CA CYS A 27 0.94 3.42 -16.01
C CYS A 27 1.31 3.36 -17.51
N PRO A 28 0.93 2.31 -18.26
CA PRO A 28 1.11 2.28 -19.71
C PRO A 28 0.52 3.48 -20.46
N CYS A 29 -0.50 4.15 -19.92
CA CYS A 29 -1.05 5.39 -20.49
C CYS A 29 -0.19 6.64 -20.25
N GLY A 30 0.86 6.55 -19.43
CA GLY A 30 1.75 7.64 -19.04
C GLY A 30 1.36 8.37 -17.75
N ALA A 31 0.20 8.08 -17.17
CA ALA A 31 -0.23 8.67 -15.90
C ALA A 31 0.54 8.06 -14.70
N PRO A 32 0.91 8.86 -13.69
CA PRO A 32 1.47 8.33 -12.44
C PRO A 32 0.36 7.65 -11.61
N VAL A 33 0.60 6.42 -11.18
CA VAL A 33 -0.31 5.65 -10.33
C VAL A 33 0.37 5.38 -8.99
N ALA A 34 -0.30 5.72 -7.89
CA ALA A 34 0.16 5.39 -6.54
C ALA A 34 -0.73 4.30 -5.96
N VAL A 35 -0.15 3.37 -5.21
CA VAL A 35 -0.96 2.42 -4.43
C VAL A 35 -1.68 3.19 -3.32
N PRO A 36 -3.04 3.18 -3.26
CA PRO A 36 -3.79 3.92 -2.25
C PRO A 36 -3.60 3.28 -0.88
N LEU A 37 -3.04 4.03 0.05
CA LEU A 37 -2.75 3.58 1.41
C LEU A 37 -3.94 3.85 2.33
N LEU A 38 -4.26 2.91 3.20
CA LEU A 38 -5.26 3.07 4.25
C LEU A 38 -4.58 3.56 5.52
N SER A 39 -4.84 4.81 5.89
CA SER A 39 -4.20 5.47 7.04
C SER A 39 -4.64 4.92 8.41
N THR A 40 -5.79 4.25 8.47
CA THR A 40 -6.37 3.70 9.70
C THR A 40 -6.22 2.18 9.82
N ALA A 41 -5.71 1.52 8.78
CA ALA A 41 -5.54 0.07 8.79
C ALA A 41 -4.32 -0.32 9.62
N GLU A 42 -4.46 -1.37 10.44
CA GLU A 42 -3.35 -1.95 11.17
C GLU A 42 -2.36 -2.57 10.17
N PRO A 43 -1.06 -2.25 10.28
CA PRO A 43 -0.09 -2.81 9.36
C PRO A 43 0.13 -4.30 9.63
N ALA A 44 0.15 -5.10 8.56
CA ALA A 44 0.50 -6.50 8.66
C ALA A 44 2.01 -6.66 8.89
N VAL A 45 2.38 -7.60 9.76
CA VAL A 45 3.78 -7.98 9.99
C VAL A 45 4.17 -9.09 9.03
N LEU A 46 5.18 -8.85 8.20
CA LEU A 46 5.69 -9.85 7.29
C LEU A 46 6.81 -10.67 7.96
N HIS A 47 6.45 -11.86 8.44
CA HIS A 47 7.43 -12.81 8.99
C HIS A 47 8.17 -13.61 7.91
N ARG A 48 7.56 -13.77 6.71
CA ARG A 48 8.13 -14.49 5.57
C ARG A 48 7.64 -13.84 4.27
N ARG A 49 8.55 -13.62 3.31
CA ARG A 49 8.15 -13.27 1.94
C ARG A 49 7.42 -14.45 1.31
N VAL A 50 6.15 -14.24 0.99
CA VAL A 50 5.32 -15.11 0.14
C VAL A 50 5.08 -14.36 -1.17
N TRP A 51 5.45 -14.99 -2.28
CA TRP A 51 5.50 -14.37 -3.61
C TRP A 51 4.12 -13.89 -4.09
N ASP A 52 3.05 -14.63 -3.77
CA ASP A 52 1.68 -14.28 -4.16
C ASP A 52 1.14 -13.01 -3.48
N GLU A 53 1.70 -12.58 -2.35
CA GLU A 53 1.25 -11.37 -1.64
C GLU A 53 2.12 -10.14 -1.95
N GLU A 54 3.00 -10.22 -2.94
CA GLU A 54 3.93 -9.16 -3.31
C GLU A 54 3.30 -8.07 -4.17
N TRP A 55 2.16 -8.36 -4.80
CA TRP A 55 1.49 -7.47 -5.75
C TRP A 55 0.14 -6.96 -5.23
N VAL A 56 -0.26 -5.79 -5.72
CA VAL A 56 -1.57 -5.18 -5.50
C VAL A 56 -2.08 -4.61 -6.81
N THR A 57 -3.29 -5.03 -7.18
CA THR A 57 -4.00 -4.51 -8.34
C THR A 57 -4.61 -3.14 -8.00
N VAL A 58 -4.23 -2.13 -8.77
CA VAL A 58 -4.72 -0.76 -8.64
C VAL A 58 -5.27 -0.29 -9.98
N ARG A 59 -6.45 0.32 -9.94
CA ARG A 59 -7.07 0.95 -11.10
C ARG A 59 -6.48 2.34 -11.33
N CYS A 60 -6.02 2.62 -12.56
CA CYS A 60 -5.60 3.96 -12.94
C CYS A 60 -6.81 4.91 -12.98
N GLU A 61 -6.73 6.06 -12.29
CA GLU A 61 -7.82 7.05 -12.30
C GLU A 61 -7.98 7.75 -13.67
N GLU A 62 -6.93 7.77 -14.50
CA GLU A 62 -6.93 8.44 -15.79
C GLU A 62 -7.49 7.56 -16.92
N CYS A 63 -6.98 6.31 -17.05
CA CYS A 63 -7.37 5.41 -18.14
C CYS A 63 -8.29 4.26 -17.69
N GLY A 64 -8.47 4.04 -16.39
CA GLY A 64 -9.33 2.98 -15.85
C GLY A 64 -8.74 1.57 -15.91
N GLU A 65 -7.54 1.39 -16.46
CA GLU A 65 -6.84 0.10 -16.55
C GLU A 65 -6.39 -0.37 -15.17
N GLU A 66 -6.58 -1.67 -14.89
CA GLU A 66 -6.11 -2.32 -13.68
C GLU A 66 -4.69 -2.86 -13.91
N ASN A 67 -3.77 -2.47 -13.05
CA ASN A 67 -2.37 -2.87 -13.16
C ASN A 67 -1.85 -3.35 -11.80
N ASP A 68 -0.98 -4.36 -11.85
CA ASP A 68 -0.35 -4.92 -10.67
C ASP A 68 0.91 -4.15 -10.32
N TRP A 69 0.96 -3.66 -9.08
CA TRP A 69 2.10 -2.91 -8.55
C TRP A 69 2.67 -3.58 -7.31
N PRO A 70 3.97 -3.43 -7.03
CA PRO A 70 4.55 -4.04 -5.85
C PRO A 70 3.95 -3.40 -4.59
N ARG A 71 3.57 -4.26 -3.65
CA ARG A 71 2.94 -3.87 -2.40
C ARG A 71 3.91 -3.02 -1.58
N PRO A 72 3.47 -1.89 -1.03
CA PRO A 72 4.22 -1.08 -0.09
C PRO A 72 4.78 -1.86 1.10
N GLU A 73 6.07 -1.69 1.38
CA GLU A 73 6.75 -2.30 2.52
C GLU A 73 7.58 -1.25 3.28
N VAL A 74 7.53 -1.30 4.61
CA VAL A 74 8.23 -0.39 5.52
C VAL A 74 9.15 -1.21 6.43
N GLY A 75 10.45 -1.05 6.26
CA GLY A 75 11.44 -1.62 7.17
C GLY A 75 11.48 -0.86 8.50
N CYS A 76 11.16 -1.53 9.60
CA CYS A 76 11.36 -0.98 10.94
C CYS A 76 12.80 -1.29 11.41
N PRO A 77 13.51 -0.34 12.05
CA PRO A 77 14.83 -0.57 12.63
C PRO A 77 14.90 -1.68 13.69
N CYS A 78 13.76 -2.13 14.24
CA CYS A 78 13.72 -3.30 15.14
C CYS A 78 13.87 -4.64 14.42
N GLY A 79 13.87 -4.66 13.08
CA GLY A 79 13.95 -5.86 12.26
C GLY A 79 12.61 -6.30 11.66
N THR A 80 11.50 -5.69 12.07
CA THR A 80 10.15 -6.01 11.57
C THR A 80 9.90 -5.35 10.22
N LEU A 81 9.42 -6.12 9.24
CA LEU A 81 8.95 -5.60 7.96
C LEU A 81 7.42 -5.42 8.02
N LEU A 82 6.97 -4.19 7.85
CA LEU A 82 5.56 -3.82 7.95
C LEU A 82 4.96 -3.63 6.55
N ARG A 83 3.73 -4.07 6.36
CA ARG A 83 2.92 -3.76 5.18
C ARG A 83 1.80 -2.81 5.57
N PRO A 84 1.83 -1.54 5.12
CA PRO A 84 0.69 -0.64 5.29
C PRO A 84 -0.56 -1.26 4.67
N GLY A 85 -1.73 -0.99 5.25
CA GLY A 85 -2.99 -1.35 4.59
C GLY A 85 -3.09 -0.63 3.25
N VAL A 86 -3.57 -1.33 2.23
CA VAL A 86 -3.79 -0.80 0.89
C VAL A 86 -5.24 -1.05 0.48
N ARG A 87 -5.83 -0.12 -0.26
CA ARG A 87 -7.13 -0.36 -0.90
C ARG A 87 -6.87 -1.09 -2.21
N THR A 88 -7.28 -2.35 -2.30
CA THR A 88 -7.20 -3.13 -3.54
C THR A 88 -8.46 -2.89 -4.37
N ALA A 89 -8.38 -3.05 -5.69
CA ALA A 89 -9.58 -3.06 -6.54
C ALA A 89 -10.58 -4.17 -6.11
N ASP A 90 -10.04 -5.26 -5.57
CA ASP A 90 -10.79 -6.41 -5.03
C ASP A 90 -11.40 -6.18 -3.64
N THR A 91 -11.21 -5.03 -2.98
CA THR A 91 -11.93 -4.75 -1.72
C THR A 91 -13.39 -4.48 -2.09
N PRO A 92 -14.35 -5.37 -1.78
CA PRO A 92 -15.75 -5.08 -2.02
C PRO A 92 -16.13 -3.86 -1.17
N PRO A 93 -17.00 -2.96 -1.64
CA PRO A 93 -17.54 -1.94 -0.76
C PRO A 93 -18.15 -2.65 0.47
N GLU A 94 -17.68 -2.34 1.68
CA GLU A 94 -18.35 -2.81 2.90
C GLU A 94 -19.79 -2.31 2.84
N ASP A 95 -20.73 -3.25 2.66
CA ASP A 95 -22.15 -2.97 2.73
C ASP A 95 -22.49 -2.61 4.19
N PRO A 96 -23.01 -1.41 4.50
CA PRO A 96 -23.38 -1.07 5.87
C PRO A 96 -24.56 -1.94 6.29
N SER A 97 -24.31 -2.86 7.23
CA SER A 97 -25.31 -3.78 7.78
C SER A 97 -26.35 -3.11 8.68
#